data_AF-A0A0G0K1H0-F1
#
_entry.id   AF-A0A0G0K1H0-F1
#
_cell.length_a   1.000
_cell.length_b   1.000
_cell.length_c   1.000
_cell.angle_alpha   90.00
_cell.angle_beta   90.00
_cell.angle_gamma   90.00
#
_symmetry.space_group_name_H-M   'P 1'
#
loop_
_entity.id
_entity.type
_entity.pdbx_description
1 polymer ?
#
loop_
_entity_poly.entity_id
_entity_poly.type
_entity_poly.pdbx_seq_one_letter_code
_entity_poly.pdbx_strand_id
1 'polypeptide(L)'
;MSSNLKFLVLVSPVSNYKEQREMTGEVKYDKKWKKDGFVIEEDRQGNIYRIPFLFYEELAKIEGIELASNIVCPTLVIHGSADEDIPVEQSIEIAKEIISK
;
A
#
# COMPACT_ATOMS: atom_id res chain seq x y z
N MET A 1 -5.17 11.66 -14.92
CA MET A 1 -5.66 12.09 -13.59
C MET A 1 -6.44 13.39 -13.73
N SER A 2 -7.41 13.64 -12.83
CA SER A 2 -8.22 14.87 -12.81
C SER A 2 -7.33 16.10 -12.68
N SER A 3 -7.44 17.04 -13.63
CA SER A 3 -6.68 18.30 -13.66
C SER A 3 -7.00 19.27 -12.50
N ASN A 4 -7.90 18.86 -11.58
CA ASN A 4 -8.35 19.67 -10.45
C ASN A 4 -7.67 19.34 -9.12
N LEU A 5 -6.86 18.27 -9.03
CA LEU A 5 -6.15 17.96 -7.78
C LEU A 5 -5.02 18.99 -7.56
N LYS A 6 -5.15 19.82 -6.51
CA LYS A 6 -4.18 20.89 -6.21
C LYS A 6 -3.01 20.42 -5.36
N PHE A 7 -3.24 19.43 -4.51
CA PHE A 7 -2.25 18.89 -3.60
C PHE A 7 -2.64 17.46 -3.22
N LEU A 8 -1.65 16.61 -2.97
CA LEU A 8 -1.83 15.25 -2.48
C LEU A 8 -1.02 15.07 -1.20
N VAL A 9 -1.63 14.48 -0.17
CA VAL A 9 -0.92 14.02 1.03
C VAL A 9 -1.03 12.51 1.08
N LEU A 10 0.10 11.83 1.15
CA LEU A 10 0.20 10.40 1.36
C LEU A 10 0.75 10.13 2.75
N VAL A 11 0.04 9.35 3.55
CA VAL A 11 0.48 8.97 4.91
C VAL A 11 0.79 7.48 4.91
N SER A 12 2.04 7.14 5.25
CA SER A 12 2.62 5.80 5.18
C SER A 12 2.11 5.00 3.97
N PRO A 13 2.27 5.51 2.72
CA PRO A 13 1.74 4.83 1.54
C PRO A 13 2.38 3.45 1.35
N VAL A 14 1.54 2.45 1.06
CA VAL A 14 1.99 1.14 0.58
C VAL A 14 1.99 1.17 -0.95
N SER A 15 3.19 1.22 -1.55
CA SER A 15 3.38 1.16 -3.01
C SER A 15 3.73 -0.22 -3.52
N ASN A 16 4.24 -1.10 -2.65
CA ASN A 16 4.59 -2.46 -2.97
C ASN A 16 4.02 -3.41 -1.93
N TYR A 17 2.80 -3.89 -2.19
CA TYR A 17 2.07 -4.76 -1.27
C TYR A 17 2.74 -6.12 -1.07
N LYS A 18 3.44 -6.61 -2.10
CA LYS A 18 4.16 -7.88 -2.03
C LYS A 18 5.37 -7.76 -1.10
N GLU A 19 6.19 -6.73 -1.31
CA GLU A 19 7.37 -6.47 -0.47
C GLU A 19 6.97 -6.18 0.98
N GLN A 20 5.91 -5.40 1.21
CA GLN A 20 5.39 -5.16 2.55
C GLN A 20 5.15 -6.49 3.29
N ARG A 21 4.42 -7.42 2.66
CA ARG A 21 4.06 -8.71 3.28
C ARG A 21 5.23 -9.67 3.44
N GLU A 22 6.20 -9.62 2.53
CA GLU A 22 7.45 -10.38 2.67
C GLU A 22 8.26 -9.88 3.86
N MET A 23 8.32 -8.56 4.08
CA MET A 23 9.05 -7.93 5.19
C MET A 23 8.37 -8.12 6.54
N THR A 24 7.03 -8.05 6.61
CA THR A 24 6.29 -8.24 7.87
C THR A 24 6.15 -9.71 8.29
N GLY A 25 6.57 -10.66 7.45
CA GLY A 25 6.49 -12.10 7.74
C GLY A 25 5.08 -12.68 7.61
N GLU A 26 4.15 -11.95 7.00
CA GLU A 26 2.76 -12.36 6.77
C GLU A 26 2.60 -13.46 5.71
N VAL A 27 3.70 -13.95 5.12
CA VAL A 27 3.72 -15.01 4.09
C VAL A 27 2.98 -16.30 4.53
N LYS A 28 2.88 -16.57 5.85
CA LYS A 28 2.09 -17.70 6.38
C LYS A 28 0.58 -17.46 6.32
N TYR A 29 0.15 -16.21 6.43
CA TYR A 29 -1.24 -15.76 6.34
C TYR A 29 -1.80 -16.00 4.93
N ASP A 30 -0.99 -15.73 3.90
CA ASP A 30 -1.37 -15.83 2.49
C ASP A 30 -1.71 -17.28 2.07
N LYS A 31 -1.04 -18.28 2.63
CA LYS A 31 -1.35 -19.69 2.33
C LYS A 31 -2.72 -20.10 2.86
N LYS A 32 -3.07 -19.63 4.06
CA LYS A 32 -4.39 -19.91 4.65
C LYS A 32 -5.47 -19.12 3.92
N TRP A 33 -5.24 -17.83 3.67
CA TRP A 33 -6.17 -16.98 2.92
C TRP A 33 -6.43 -17.53 1.51
N LYS A 34 -5.39 -17.97 0.80
CA LYS A 34 -5.54 -18.63 -0.51
C LYS A 34 -6.34 -19.91 -0.45
N LYS A 35 -6.13 -20.73 0.59
CA LYS A 35 -6.87 -21.99 0.80
C LYS A 35 -8.34 -21.74 1.13
N ASP A 36 -8.60 -20.80 2.03
CA ASP A 36 -9.93 -20.51 2.55
C ASP A 36 -10.73 -19.60 1.59
N GLY A 37 -10.04 -18.95 0.64
CA GLY A 37 -10.59 -18.06 -0.38
C GLY A 37 -10.93 -16.65 0.13
N PHE A 38 -10.88 -16.45 1.44
CA PHE A 38 -11.12 -15.16 2.10
C PHE A 38 -10.46 -15.12 3.48
N VAL A 39 -10.40 -13.92 4.05
CA VAL A 39 -10.01 -13.68 5.43
C VAL A 39 -11.03 -12.78 6.12
N ILE A 40 -11.10 -12.85 7.45
CA ILE A 40 -11.94 -12.00 8.28
C ILE A 40 -11.02 -11.02 9.00
N GLU A 41 -11.22 -9.74 8.75
CA GLU A 41 -10.48 -8.64 9.42
C GLU A 41 -11.45 -7.79 10.22
N GLU A 42 -10.96 -7.21 11.31
CA GLU A 42 -11.71 -6.24 12.12
C GLU A 42 -10.97 -4.90 12.09
N ASP A 43 -11.68 -3.82 11.77
CA ASP A 43 -11.08 -2.48 11.83
C ASP A 43 -11.03 -1.94 13.27
N ARG A 44 -10.40 -0.77 13.45
CA ARG A 44 -10.29 -0.11 14.76
C ARG A 44 -11.64 0.32 15.37
N GLN A 45 -12.73 0.29 14.59
CA GLN A 45 -14.08 0.63 15.04
C GLN A 45 -14.90 -0.64 15.37
N GLY A 46 -14.31 -1.83 15.23
CA GLY A 46 -14.97 -3.11 15.48
C GLY A 46 -15.79 -3.62 14.31
N ASN A 47 -15.68 -3.01 13.13
CA ASN A 47 -16.38 -3.51 11.95
C ASN A 47 -15.66 -4.73 11.39
N ILE A 48 -16.42 -5.79 11.11
CA ILE A 48 -15.89 -7.04 10.60
C ILE A 48 -16.07 -7.09 9.07
N TYR A 49 -14.98 -7.35 8.37
CA TYR A 49 -14.93 -7.45 6.91
C TYR A 49 -14.51 -8.85 6.47
N ARG A 50 -15.16 -9.33 5.42
CA ARG A 50 -14.71 -10.52 4.68
C ARG A 50 -13.95 -10.06 3.44
N ILE A 51 -12.64 -10.26 3.42
CA ILE A 51 -11.78 -9.85 2.31
C ILE A 51 -11.44 -11.07 1.44
N PRO A 52 -11.91 -11.14 0.18
CA PRO A 52 -11.58 -12.24 -0.72
C PRO A 52 -10.10 -12.28 -1.08
N PHE A 53 -9.54 -13.47 -1.33
CA PHE A 53 -8.15 -13.62 -1.75
C PHE A 53 -7.86 -12.91 -3.09
N LEU A 54 -8.88 -12.74 -3.94
CA LEU A 54 -8.79 -11.96 -5.18
C LEU A 54 -8.25 -10.55 -4.94
N PHE A 55 -8.57 -9.92 -3.80
CA PHE A 55 -8.04 -8.61 -3.43
C PHE A 55 -6.51 -8.60 -3.43
N TYR A 56 -5.88 -9.62 -2.83
CA TYR A 56 -4.42 -9.77 -2.82
C TYR A 56 -3.88 -10.01 -4.25
N GLU A 57 -4.54 -10.87 -5.03
CA GLU A 57 -4.11 -11.17 -6.40
C GLU A 57 -4.19 -9.95 -7.32
N GLU A 58 -5.14 -9.04 -7.09
CA GLU A 58 -5.27 -7.79 -7.82
C GLU A 58 -4.22 -6.76 -7.38
N LEU A 59 -4.02 -6.58 -6.08
CA LEU A 59 -2.99 -5.67 -5.56
C LEU A 59 -1.58 -6.06 -6.02
N ALA A 60 -1.28 -7.36 -6.05
CA ALA A 60 0.03 -7.86 -6.48
C ALA A 60 0.35 -7.58 -7.96
N LYS A 61 -0.63 -7.18 -8.77
CA LYS A 61 -0.45 -6.79 -10.18
C LYS A 61 -0.21 -5.30 -10.37
N ILE A 62 -0.33 -4.50 -9.31
CA ILE A 62 -0.19 -3.05 -9.38
C ILE A 62 1.27 -2.69 -9.09
N GLU A 63 1.92 -2.07 -10.08
CA GLU A 63 3.27 -1.51 -9.93
C GLU A 63 3.16 -0.10 -9.34
N GLY A 64 2.88 -0.01 -8.04
CA GLY A 64 2.54 1.26 -7.37
C GLY A 64 3.66 2.30 -7.42
N ILE A 65 4.93 1.86 -7.40
CA ILE A 65 6.10 2.73 -7.57
C ILE A 65 6.10 3.35 -8.96
N GLU A 66 6.01 2.54 -10.03
CA GLU A 66 5.98 3.04 -11.42
C GLU A 66 4.81 4.00 -11.64
N LEU A 67 3.63 3.66 -11.11
CA LEU A 67 2.45 4.49 -11.23
C LEU A 67 2.56 5.83 -10.50
N ALA A 68 3.41 5.95 -9.48
CA ALA A 68 3.64 7.20 -8.76
C ALA A 68 4.20 8.29 -9.68
N SER A 69 4.93 7.90 -10.74
CA SER A 69 5.39 8.82 -11.77
C SER A 69 4.23 9.58 -12.42
N ASN A 70 3.02 9.02 -12.48
CA ASN A 70 1.86 9.67 -13.10
C ASN A 70 1.24 10.79 -12.24
N ILE A 71 1.72 10.98 -11.02
CA ILE A 71 1.27 12.07 -10.14
C ILE A 71 1.91 13.37 -10.62
N VAL A 72 1.05 14.36 -10.95
CA VAL A 72 1.46 15.65 -11.52
C VAL A 72 1.26 16.83 -10.56
N CYS A 73 0.56 16.62 -9.46
CA CYS A 73 0.33 17.65 -8.46
C CYS A 73 1.44 17.64 -7.40
N PRO A 74 1.69 18.77 -6.72
CA PRO A 74 2.56 18.79 -5.56
C PRO A 74 2.08 17.77 -4.52
N THR A 75 3.00 16.98 -4.00
CA THR A 75 2.70 15.86 -3.12
C THR A 75 3.59 15.90 -1.88
N LEU A 76 2.99 15.69 -0.71
CA LEU A 76 3.68 15.49 0.56
C LEU A 76 3.54 14.03 0.98
N VAL A 77 4.67 13.37 1.23
CA VAL A 77 4.71 12.03 1.82
C VAL A 77 5.09 12.16 3.29
N ILE A 78 4.25 11.60 4.18
CA ILE A 78 4.43 11.60 5.62
C ILE A 78 4.60 10.14 6.05
N HIS A 79 5.62 9.86 6.85
CA HIS A 79 5.86 8.53 7.39
C HIS A 79 6.29 8.64 8.86
N GLY A 80 5.73 7.79 9.72
CA GLY A 80 6.06 7.79 11.14
C GLY A 80 7.43 7.15 11.39
N SER A 81 8.30 7.78 12.18
CA SER A 81 9.64 7.23 12.44
C SER A 81 9.66 5.95 13.28
N ALA A 82 8.51 5.56 13.84
CA ALA A 82 8.32 4.35 14.63
C ALA A 82 7.22 3.45 14.02
N ASP A 83 6.96 3.61 12.71
CA ASP A 83 6.06 2.73 11.97
C ASP A 83 6.75 1.36 11.80
N GLU A 84 6.17 0.32 12.40
CA GLU A 84 6.65 -1.06 12.28
C GLU A 84 5.79 -1.88 11.29
N ASP A 85 4.67 -1.32 10.82
CA ASP A 85 3.70 -1.99 9.95
C ASP A 85 4.03 -1.79 8.47
N ILE A 86 4.59 -0.62 8.13
CA ILE A 86 4.93 -0.22 6.76
C ILE A 86 6.39 0.23 6.72
N PRO A 87 7.25 -0.43 5.94
CA PRO A 87 8.65 -0.01 5.77
C PRO A 87 8.75 1.41 5.20
N VAL A 88 9.58 2.25 5.82
CA VAL A 88 9.79 3.64 5.40
C VAL A 88 10.39 3.74 3.99
N GLU A 89 11.10 2.70 3.55
CA GLU A 89 11.69 2.57 2.23
C GLU A 89 10.68 2.80 1.12
N GLN A 90 9.44 2.29 1.28
CA GLN A 90 8.37 2.49 0.29
C GLN A 90 8.00 3.97 0.13
N SER A 91 7.93 4.70 1.25
CA SER A 91 7.64 6.14 1.23
C SER A 91 8.78 6.94 0.59
N ILE A 92 10.03 6.54 0.84
CA ILE A 92 11.21 7.15 0.23
C ILE A 92 11.22 6.93 -1.28
N GLU A 93 10.90 5.71 -1.74
CA GLU A 93 10.92 5.36 -3.16
C GLU A 93 9.82 6.08 -3.95
N ILE A 94 8.58 6.10 -3.43
CA ILE A 94 7.50 6.90 -4.03
C ILE A 94 7.89 8.38 -4.12
N ALA A 95 8.44 8.95 -3.04
CA ALA A 95 8.80 10.36 -3.02
C ALA A 95 9.84 10.69 -4.10
N LYS A 96 10.83 9.81 -4.32
CA LYS A 96 11.81 9.97 -5.39
C LYS A 96 11.15 9.92 -6.77
N GLU A 97 10.25 8.97 -7.00
CA GLU A 97 9.60 8.81 -8.30
C GLU A 97 8.70 10.01 -8.65
N ILE A 98 8.00 10.57 -7.67
CA ILE A 98 7.18 11.78 -7.85
C ILE A 98 8.06 13.02 -8.15
N ILE A 99 9.21 13.15 -7.48
CA ILE A 99 10.10 14.33 -7.59
C ILE A 99 10.98 14.30 -8.84
N SER A 100 11.22 13.14 -9.45
CA SER A 100 12.15 12.98 -10.58
C SER A 100 11.66 13.61 -11.92
N LYS A 101 10.73 14.57 -11.86
CA LYS A 101 10.15 15.30 -12.98
C LYS A 101 10.46 16.80 -12.95
#